data_AF-A0A962HKI1-F1
#
_entry.id   AF-A0A962HKI1-F1
#
_cell.length_a   1.000
_cell.length_b   1.000
_cell.length_c   1.000
_cell.angle_alpha   90.00
_cell.angle_beta   90.00
_cell.angle_gamma   90.00
#
_symmetry.space_group_name_H-M   'P 1'
#
loop_
_entity.id
_entity.type
_entity.pdbx_description
1 polymer ?
#
loop_
_entity_poly.entity_id
_entity_poly.type
_entity_poly.pdbx_seq_one_letter_code
_entity_poly.pdbx_strand_id
1 'polypeptide(L)'
;MLKELLRNPVALFWAITLHLLLIILLILGFQANREAKAPESGVGQVEILDSDLQPITADNTGSLMPDPSVPGAAEQAAAARAREAGQAEAELQRQQQEQAQARVAREQQQREAEQQAEQAQQQAEAEARRLQEELEQQLTEEQRKADDARKKLEQARQRREEAQRRLEAEQQAEAQRQRELGEKRKQAEARRLAEEKRQQELETERKAAEARADEERRQRALEEARKQLEARRRAEEQAQQEKEEAERQERIRFAEERRQKALAAERTRQEKEAAEKLARELEAARQARLEREQREAAERRKAEEEQKRAEYQKKWEEEQARKKQEAEAARQRAEAEKKREEAEAARKKQEALDRKRAEYQQKWHEEQARKKQEAEEARLKAEADKKRQEEALARQKAEEERKKQEELERKRAEYQQKWQEEQTRKQQEAEAARLKAERDNQRARDLAEWQQAEEKRLAQQQAAAGRARAARERQHQQTTAQPSGIDTRALERAALAWGENIKARVSANWIEPADTFGMRAIVTLKVRPPGMIERLRVADCNGTPQFCDSLIAALRKSEPYPRPDTAELYNQTLRLIFEP
;
A
#
# COMPACT_ATOMS: atom_id res chain seq x y z
N MET A 1 -19.61 -27.91 7.03
CA MET A 1 -20.67 -26.90 7.11
C MET A 1 -20.27 -25.53 6.54
N LEU A 2 -19.29 -24.77 7.09
CA LEU A 2 -18.90 -23.47 6.49
C LEU A 2 -18.27 -23.58 5.08
N LYS A 3 -17.56 -24.68 4.78
CA LYS A 3 -16.97 -24.92 3.44
C LYS A 3 -18.00 -25.26 2.36
N GLU A 4 -19.16 -25.82 2.71
CA GLU A 4 -20.24 -26.08 1.75
C GLU A 4 -21.03 -24.82 1.41
N LEU A 5 -21.17 -23.90 2.38
CA LEU A 5 -21.84 -22.60 2.19
C LEU A 5 -21.10 -21.67 1.21
N LEU A 6 -19.76 -21.73 1.18
CA LEU A 6 -18.94 -20.93 0.24
C LEU A 6 -18.94 -21.47 -1.20
N ARG A 7 -19.44 -22.69 -1.42
CA ARG A 7 -19.39 -23.36 -2.74
C ARG A 7 -20.56 -22.95 -3.64
N ASN A 8 -21.66 -22.45 -3.06
CA ASN A 8 -22.86 -22.00 -3.79
C ASN A 8 -23.24 -20.56 -3.36
N PRO A 9 -22.52 -19.53 -3.84
CA PRO A 9 -22.78 -18.14 -3.45
C PRO A 9 -24.20 -17.68 -3.84
N VAL A 10 -24.78 -18.26 -4.88
CA VAL A 10 -26.15 -17.96 -5.34
C VAL A 10 -27.21 -18.44 -4.33
N ALA A 11 -27.03 -19.61 -3.73
CA ALA A 11 -27.95 -20.13 -2.72
C ALA A 11 -27.88 -19.32 -1.41
N LEU A 12 -26.67 -18.88 -1.04
CA LEU A 12 -26.46 -18.01 0.12
C LEU A 12 -27.12 -16.64 -0.09
N PHE A 13 -27.00 -16.06 -1.28
CA PHE A 13 -27.66 -14.80 -1.63
C PHE A 13 -29.18 -14.91 -1.50
N TRP A 14 -29.81 -15.93 -2.11
CA TRP A 14 -31.26 -16.14 -2.01
C TRP A 14 -31.75 -16.38 -0.58
N ALA A 15 -30.99 -17.11 0.23
CA ALA A 15 -31.32 -17.33 1.64
C ALA A 15 -31.31 -16.01 2.44
N ILE A 16 -30.28 -15.17 2.25
CA ILE A 16 -30.17 -13.86 2.93
C ILE A 16 -31.29 -12.92 2.47
N THR A 17 -31.56 -12.85 1.17
CA THR A 17 -32.64 -12.03 0.62
C THR A 17 -34.01 -12.43 1.19
N LEU A 18 -34.29 -13.74 1.30
CA LEU A 18 -35.54 -14.23 1.85
C LEU A 18 -35.70 -13.91 3.35
N HIS A 19 -34.62 -13.99 4.13
CA HIS A 19 -34.64 -13.61 5.55
C HIS A 19 -34.86 -12.11 5.74
N LEU A 20 -34.21 -11.26 4.93
CA LEU A 20 -34.43 -9.81 4.97
C LEU A 20 -35.88 -9.46 4.62
N LEU A 21 -36.47 -10.14 3.64
CA LEU A 21 -37.86 -9.91 3.24
C LEU A 21 -38.84 -10.30 4.36
N LEU A 22 -38.61 -11.42 5.04
CA LEU A 22 -39.38 -11.83 6.23
C LEU A 22 -39.29 -10.82 7.38
N ILE A 23 -38.09 -10.29 7.66
CA ILE A 23 -37.88 -9.28 8.70
C ILE A 23 -38.63 -7.99 8.35
N ILE A 24 -38.58 -7.55 7.09
CA ILE A 24 -39.32 -6.37 6.63
C ILE A 24 -40.83 -6.58 6.77
N LEU A 25 -41.34 -7.76 6.38
CA LEU A 25 -42.76 -8.10 6.51
C LEU A 25 -43.23 -8.12 7.98
N LEU A 26 -42.36 -8.57 8.89
CA LEU A 26 -42.62 -8.60 10.32
C LEU A 26 -42.64 -7.19 10.93
N ILE A 27 -41.75 -6.30 10.48
CA ILE A 27 -41.73 -4.89 10.89
C ILE A 27 -42.99 -4.15 10.37
N LEU A 28 -43.38 -4.39 9.12
CA LEU A 28 -44.59 -3.80 8.54
C LEU A 28 -45.87 -4.34 9.21
N GLY A 29 -45.93 -5.63 9.53
CA GLY A 29 -47.04 -6.22 10.28
C GLY A 29 -47.18 -5.67 11.71
N PHE A 30 -46.06 -5.29 12.34
CA PHE A 30 -46.08 -4.68 13.68
C PHE A 30 -46.55 -3.22 13.68
N GLN A 31 -46.41 -2.50 12.56
CA GLN A 31 -46.90 -1.12 12.43
C GLN A 31 -48.40 -1.06 12.11
N ALA A 32 -48.97 -2.08 11.46
CA ALA A 32 -50.38 -2.13 11.09
C ALA A 32 -51.36 -2.48 12.25
N ASN A 33 -50.87 -2.80 13.45
CA ASN A 33 -51.69 -3.21 14.60
C ASN A 33 -51.72 -2.18 15.75
N ARG A 34 -51.49 -0.90 15.44
CA ARG A 34 -51.57 0.23 16.38
C ARG A 34 -52.56 1.29 15.92
N GLU A 35 -53.83 0.94 15.79
CA GLU A 35 -54.91 1.92 15.79
C GLU A 35 -56.03 1.46 16.73
N ALA A 36 -55.83 1.70 18.03
CA ALA A 36 -56.92 1.75 18.99
C ALA A 36 -57.37 3.22 19.08
N LYS A 37 -58.41 3.56 18.32
CA LYS A 37 -59.09 4.85 18.36
C LYS A 37 -59.84 4.98 19.69
N ALA A 38 -59.42 5.91 20.54
CA ALA A 38 -60.17 6.29 21.74
C ALA A 38 -61.36 7.19 21.35
N PRO A 39 -62.57 6.98 21.91
CA PRO A 39 -63.68 7.90 21.68
C PRO A 39 -63.51 9.18 22.51
N GLU A 40 -63.55 10.31 21.79
CA GLU A 40 -63.56 11.67 22.32
C GLU A 40 -64.87 12.00 23.05
N SER A 41 -64.69 12.74 24.14
CA SER A 41 -65.59 13.68 24.83
C SER A 41 -66.94 14.01 24.18
N GLY A 42 -68.01 13.59 24.86
CA GLY A 42 -69.32 14.25 24.81
C GLY A 42 -69.50 15.15 26.04
N VAL A 43 -69.20 16.44 25.90
CA VAL A 43 -69.52 17.48 26.89
C VAL A 43 -71.03 17.72 26.80
N GLY A 44 -71.78 17.23 27.79
CA GLY A 44 -73.18 17.56 27.95
C GLY A 44 -73.34 18.98 28.48
N GLN A 45 -73.85 19.87 27.64
CA GLN A 45 -74.46 21.13 28.06
C GLN A 45 -75.67 20.80 28.94
N VAL A 46 -75.67 21.29 30.18
CA VAL A 46 -76.86 21.35 31.03
C VAL A 46 -77.36 22.79 30.99
N GLU A 47 -78.40 22.99 30.19
CA GLU A 47 -79.22 24.19 30.13
C GLU A 47 -80.16 24.17 31.35
N ILE A 48 -80.04 25.19 32.20
CA ILE A 48 -80.85 25.38 33.40
C ILE A 48 -82.19 25.95 32.93
N LEU A 49 -83.27 25.18 33.08
CA LEU A 49 -84.63 25.62 32.82
C LEU A 49 -85.22 26.18 34.12
N ASP A 50 -85.28 27.50 34.20
CA ASP A 50 -86.08 28.29 35.15
C ASP A 50 -87.57 27.91 35.03
N SER A 51 -88.27 27.81 36.17
CA SER A 51 -89.73 27.74 36.20
C SER A 51 -90.27 28.48 37.41
N ASP A 52 -90.94 29.58 37.08
CA ASP A 52 -91.70 30.50 37.90
C ASP A 52 -92.63 29.83 38.93
N LEU A 53 -92.58 30.32 40.17
CA LEU A 53 -93.69 30.22 41.12
C LEU A 53 -93.93 31.61 41.74
N GLN A 54 -94.96 32.29 41.22
CA GLN A 54 -95.55 33.48 41.82
C GLN A 54 -96.44 33.07 43.01
N PRO A 55 -96.41 33.79 44.16
CA PRO A 55 -97.45 33.66 45.17
C PRO A 55 -98.67 34.53 44.83
N ILE A 56 -99.83 33.90 44.79
CA ILE A 56 -101.15 34.54 44.74
C ILE A 56 -101.52 34.95 46.16
N THR A 57 -101.60 36.25 46.46
CA THR A 57 -102.44 36.75 47.56
C THR A 57 -102.98 38.14 47.22
N ALA A 58 -104.30 38.24 47.04
CA ALA A 58 -105.08 39.43 47.36
C ALA A 58 -106.57 39.08 47.41
N ASP A 59 -107.27 39.89 48.21
CA ASP A 59 -108.72 40.06 48.33
C ASP A 59 -109.53 39.01 49.11
N ASN A 60 -110.54 39.35 49.92
CA ASN A 60 -110.93 40.57 50.65
C ASN A 60 -112.14 40.19 51.54
N THR A 61 -112.35 40.94 52.64
CA THR A 61 -113.64 41.28 53.30
C THR A 61 -114.67 40.24 53.79
N GLY A 62 -115.18 40.47 55.02
CA GLY A 62 -116.49 39.97 55.50
C GLY A 62 -116.57 39.77 57.03
N SER A 63 -116.57 40.84 57.84
CA SER A 63 -117.75 41.48 58.46
C SER A 63 -118.32 40.83 59.74
N LEU A 64 -117.96 41.50 60.85
CA LEU A 64 -118.56 41.76 62.18
C LEU A 64 -120.01 41.33 62.52
N MET A 65 -120.18 40.96 63.80
CA MET A 65 -121.19 41.43 64.78
C MET A 65 -120.58 41.23 66.20
N PRO A 66 -120.72 42.16 67.18
CA PRO A 66 -121.95 42.23 67.97
C PRO A 66 -122.41 43.64 68.44
N ASP A 67 -123.62 43.62 69.02
CA ASP A 67 -124.52 44.60 69.65
C ASP A 67 -123.92 45.82 70.42
N PRO A 68 -124.69 46.92 70.58
CA PRO A 68 -124.26 48.20 71.12
C PRO A 68 -124.63 48.36 72.61
N SER A 69 -124.08 49.40 73.23
CA SER A 69 -124.80 50.39 74.08
C SER A 69 -123.90 50.96 75.17
N VAL A 70 -123.25 52.11 74.95
CA VAL A 70 -123.07 53.13 76.01
C VAL A 70 -122.91 54.52 75.35
N PRO A 71 -123.70 55.55 75.71
CA PRO A 71 -123.54 56.90 75.19
C PRO A 71 -122.55 57.71 76.03
N GLY A 72 -121.51 58.26 75.40
CA GLY A 72 -120.56 59.16 76.08
C GLY A 72 -119.22 59.42 75.38
N ALA A 73 -119.06 59.09 74.10
CA ALA A 73 -117.74 59.00 73.44
C ALA A 73 -117.49 60.02 72.30
N ALA A 74 -118.25 61.12 72.19
CA ALA A 74 -118.04 62.09 71.10
C ALA A 74 -116.75 62.92 71.27
N GLU A 75 -116.33 63.19 72.52
CA GLU A 75 -115.14 64.01 72.81
C GLU A 75 -113.87 63.15 72.91
N GLN A 76 -114.00 61.91 73.41
CA GLN A 76 -112.90 60.93 73.47
C GLN A 76 -112.60 60.30 72.09
N ALA A 77 -113.60 60.12 71.21
CA ALA A 77 -113.37 59.66 69.85
C ALA A 77 -112.67 60.71 68.97
N ALA A 78 -112.91 62.00 69.19
CA ALA A 78 -112.18 63.06 68.51
C ALA A 78 -110.70 63.11 68.94
N ALA A 79 -110.42 62.95 70.25
CA ALA A 79 -109.06 62.86 70.77
C ALA A 79 -108.34 61.56 70.38
N ALA A 80 -109.05 60.43 70.30
CA ALA A 80 -108.50 59.16 69.82
C ALA A 80 -108.16 59.22 68.32
N ARG A 81 -109.04 59.77 67.48
CA ARG A 81 -108.78 59.98 66.04
C ARG A 81 -107.61 60.93 65.78
N ALA A 82 -107.44 61.97 66.61
CA ALA A 82 -106.28 62.87 66.50
C ALA A 82 -104.96 62.17 66.91
N ARG A 83 -104.98 61.26 67.89
CA ARG A 83 -103.83 60.43 68.27
C ARG A 83 -103.51 59.35 67.23
N GLU A 84 -104.53 58.70 66.67
CA GLU A 84 -104.39 57.73 65.58
C GLU A 84 -103.86 58.41 64.30
N ALA A 85 -104.33 59.61 63.97
CA ALA A 85 -103.79 60.38 62.84
C ALA A 85 -102.31 60.74 63.06
N GLY A 86 -101.92 61.20 64.25
CA GLY A 86 -100.51 61.48 64.57
C GLY A 86 -99.62 60.23 64.60
N GLN A 87 -100.16 59.08 65.03
CA GLN A 87 -99.47 57.79 64.98
C GLN A 87 -99.30 57.29 63.53
N ALA A 88 -100.33 57.41 62.70
CA ALA A 88 -100.27 57.06 61.29
C ALA A 88 -99.27 57.94 60.51
N GLU A 89 -99.20 59.23 60.82
CA GLU A 89 -98.25 60.16 60.21
C GLU A 89 -96.80 59.84 60.63
N ALA A 90 -96.59 59.49 61.91
CA ALA A 90 -95.28 59.04 62.40
C ALA A 90 -94.86 57.68 61.81
N GLU A 91 -95.80 56.76 61.58
CA GLU A 91 -95.55 55.47 60.95
C GLU A 91 -95.21 55.61 59.47
N LEU A 92 -95.93 56.50 58.76
CA LEU A 92 -95.61 56.86 57.37
C LEU A 92 -94.21 57.48 57.28
N GLN A 93 -93.85 58.35 58.21
CA GLN A 93 -92.51 58.96 58.24
C GLN A 93 -91.41 57.91 58.51
N ARG A 94 -91.68 56.92 59.37
CA ARG A 94 -90.77 55.77 59.58
C ARG A 94 -90.64 54.90 58.33
N GLN A 95 -91.74 54.58 57.65
CA GLN A 95 -91.69 53.83 56.39
C GLN A 95 -90.91 54.60 55.31
N GLN A 96 -91.09 55.92 55.21
CA GLN A 96 -90.32 56.75 54.29
C GLN A 96 -88.83 56.75 54.62
N GLN A 97 -88.46 56.84 55.90
CA GLN A 97 -87.06 56.75 56.34
C GLN A 97 -86.45 55.37 56.07
N GLU A 98 -87.19 54.29 56.33
CA GLU A 98 -86.74 52.92 56.08
C GLU A 98 -86.59 52.64 54.58
N GLN A 99 -87.52 53.10 53.75
CA GLN A 99 -87.41 53.04 52.29
C GLN A 99 -86.23 53.87 51.77
N ALA A 100 -85.96 55.03 52.35
CA ALA A 100 -84.78 55.84 52.00
C ALA A 100 -83.48 55.13 52.39
N GLN A 101 -83.39 54.53 53.58
CA GLN A 101 -82.24 53.74 54.02
C GLN A 101 -82.05 52.49 53.17
N ALA A 102 -83.12 51.79 52.80
CA ALA A 102 -83.07 50.63 51.91
C ALA A 102 -82.59 51.00 50.51
N ARG A 103 -82.96 52.18 49.98
CA ARG A 103 -82.43 52.69 48.70
C ARG A 103 -80.93 52.95 48.77
N VAL A 104 -80.46 53.61 49.82
CA VAL A 104 -79.02 53.88 50.02
C VAL A 104 -78.23 52.58 50.19
N ALA A 105 -78.75 51.61 50.94
CA ALA A 105 -78.10 50.31 51.11
C ALA A 105 -78.03 49.52 49.80
N ARG A 106 -79.09 49.54 48.98
CA ARG A 106 -79.08 48.93 47.63
C ARG A 106 -78.09 49.61 46.70
N GLU A 107 -78.00 50.94 46.75
CA GLU A 107 -77.03 51.68 45.93
C GLU A 107 -75.59 51.38 46.36
N GLN A 108 -75.31 51.26 47.67
CA GLN A 108 -74.00 50.83 48.17
C GLN A 108 -73.66 49.40 47.73
N GLN A 109 -74.58 48.45 47.87
CA GLN A 109 -74.38 47.08 47.38
C GLN A 109 -74.14 47.02 45.87
N GLN A 110 -74.84 47.84 45.08
CA GLN A 110 -74.60 47.94 43.64
C GLN A 110 -73.20 48.48 43.33
N ARG A 111 -72.75 49.54 44.01
CA ARG A 111 -71.40 50.08 43.83
C ARG A 111 -70.30 49.10 44.23
N GLU A 112 -70.49 48.36 45.32
CA GLU A 112 -69.54 47.32 45.74
C GLU A 112 -69.50 46.16 44.74
N ALA A 113 -70.66 45.74 44.24
CA ALA A 113 -70.76 44.70 43.20
C ALA A 113 -70.12 45.15 41.88
N GLU A 114 -70.32 46.41 41.46
CA GLU A 114 -69.66 47.00 40.29
C GLU A 114 -68.14 47.05 40.46
N GLN A 115 -67.64 47.48 41.63
CA GLN A 115 -66.19 47.48 41.92
C GLN A 115 -65.60 46.07 41.91
N GLN A 116 -66.30 45.08 42.47
CA GLN A 116 -65.87 43.69 42.44
C GLN A 116 -65.88 43.13 41.01
N ALA A 117 -66.90 43.46 40.22
CA ALA A 117 -66.96 43.07 38.82
C ALA A 117 -65.83 43.69 38.00
N GLU A 118 -65.52 44.97 38.22
CA GLU A 118 -64.43 45.67 37.54
C GLU A 118 -63.06 45.09 37.94
N GLN A 119 -62.84 44.80 39.22
CA GLN A 119 -61.62 44.12 39.68
C GLN A 119 -61.48 42.71 39.10
N ALA A 120 -62.58 41.94 39.03
CA ALA A 120 -62.59 40.62 38.41
C ALA A 120 -62.27 40.69 36.91
N GLN A 121 -62.81 41.69 36.20
CA GLN A 121 -62.48 41.93 34.79
C GLN A 121 -61.01 42.31 34.59
N GLN A 122 -60.47 43.20 35.42
CA GLN A 122 -59.05 43.60 35.36
C GLN A 122 -58.12 42.41 35.65
N GLN A 123 -58.48 41.54 36.61
CA GLN A 123 -57.72 40.32 36.89
C GLN A 123 -57.79 39.33 35.72
N ALA A 124 -58.97 39.12 35.15
CA ALA A 124 -59.15 38.25 33.99
C ALA A 124 -58.38 38.77 32.76
N GLU A 125 -58.36 40.08 32.51
CA GLU A 125 -57.58 40.67 31.42
C GLU A 125 -56.07 40.56 31.67
N ALA A 126 -55.62 40.78 32.91
CA ALA A 126 -54.21 40.62 33.28
C ALA A 126 -53.76 39.15 33.14
N GLU A 127 -54.59 38.19 33.52
CA GLU A 127 -54.32 36.77 33.34
C GLU A 127 -54.31 36.38 31.86
N ALA A 128 -55.26 36.87 31.06
CA ALA A 128 -55.29 36.66 29.62
C ALA A 128 -54.04 37.22 28.91
N ARG A 129 -53.58 38.41 29.31
CA ARG A 129 -52.32 39.01 28.80
C ARG A 129 -51.11 38.16 29.17
N ARG A 130 -51.01 37.68 30.41
CA ARG A 130 -49.92 36.78 30.83
C ARG A 130 -49.90 35.48 30.02
N LEU A 131 -51.08 34.90 29.78
CA LEU A 131 -51.20 33.68 28.98
C LEU A 131 -50.79 33.91 27.52
N GLN A 132 -51.14 35.08 26.95
CA GLN A 132 -50.71 35.48 25.61
C GLN A 132 -49.20 35.68 25.52
N GLU A 133 -48.59 36.38 26.48
CA GLU A 133 -47.14 36.57 26.55
C GLU A 133 -46.40 35.23 26.71
N GLU A 134 -46.91 34.32 27.55
CA GLU A 134 -46.32 32.98 27.71
C GLU A 134 -46.40 32.17 26.41
N LEU A 135 -47.54 32.21 25.71
CA LEU A 135 -47.70 31.54 24.43
C LEU A 135 -46.74 32.10 23.37
N GLU A 136 -46.56 33.42 23.32
CA GLU A 136 -45.63 34.08 22.40
C GLU A 136 -44.16 33.72 22.73
N GLN A 137 -43.82 33.63 24.02
CA GLN A 137 -42.51 33.13 24.46
C GLN A 137 -42.29 31.66 24.05
N GLN A 138 -43.30 30.80 24.20
CA GLN A 138 -43.19 29.41 23.78
C GLN A 138 -43.02 29.29 22.25
N LEU A 139 -43.78 30.04 21.47
CA LEU A 139 -43.66 30.07 20.01
C LEU A 139 -42.29 30.57 19.55
N THR A 140 -41.75 31.62 20.18
CA THR A 140 -40.42 32.14 19.83
C THR A 140 -39.29 31.19 20.25
N GLU A 141 -39.42 30.49 21.38
CA GLU A 141 -38.48 29.45 21.79
C GLU A 141 -38.53 28.25 20.84
N GLU A 142 -39.72 27.83 20.41
CA GLU A 142 -39.89 26.75 19.43
C GLU A 142 -39.28 27.14 18.07
N GLN A 143 -39.52 28.37 17.60
CA GLN A 143 -38.89 28.88 16.37
C GLN A 143 -37.36 28.88 16.48
N ARG A 144 -36.79 29.33 17.60
CA ARG A 144 -35.33 29.27 17.81
C ARG A 144 -34.81 27.85 17.79
N LYS A 145 -35.50 26.89 18.44
CA LYS A 145 -35.15 25.47 18.39
C LYS A 145 -35.22 24.91 16.97
N ALA A 146 -36.24 25.30 16.21
CA ALA A 146 -36.39 24.90 14.81
C ALA A 146 -35.28 25.47 13.93
N ASP A 147 -34.91 26.73 14.09
CA ASP A 147 -33.82 27.37 13.36
C ASP A 147 -32.45 26.76 13.70
N ASP A 148 -32.20 26.49 14.98
CA ASP A 148 -30.99 25.81 15.42
C ASP A 148 -30.92 24.37 14.90
N ALA A 149 -32.06 23.67 14.85
CA ALA A 149 -32.15 22.35 14.24
C ALA A 149 -31.87 22.40 12.73
N ARG A 150 -32.41 23.40 12.02
CA ARG A 150 -32.14 23.63 10.59
C ARG A 150 -30.66 23.92 10.34
N LYS A 151 -30.03 24.80 11.12
CA LYS A 151 -28.59 25.10 11.03
C LYS A 151 -27.73 23.86 11.29
N LYS A 152 -28.07 23.06 12.30
CA LYS A 152 -27.37 21.79 12.58
C LYS A 152 -27.51 20.79 11.44
N LEU A 153 -28.71 20.69 10.85
CA LEU A 153 -28.94 19.82 9.69
C LEU A 153 -28.14 20.28 8.47
N GLU A 154 -28.09 21.59 8.22
CA GLU A 154 -27.30 22.16 7.13
C GLU A 154 -25.80 21.94 7.33
N GLN A 155 -25.28 22.15 8.54
CA GLN A 155 -23.89 21.84 8.89
C GLN A 155 -23.58 20.35 8.74
N ALA A 156 -24.51 19.47 9.15
CA ALA A 156 -24.35 18.03 8.97
C ALA A 156 -24.32 17.64 7.48
N ARG A 157 -25.16 18.30 6.66
CA ARG A 157 -25.16 18.12 5.20
C ARG A 157 -23.85 18.60 4.57
N GLN A 158 -23.37 19.79 4.93
CA GLN A 158 -22.08 20.31 4.45
C GLN A 158 -20.91 19.39 4.84
N ARG A 159 -20.87 18.89 6.08
CA ARG A 159 -19.86 17.91 6.51
C ARG A 159 -19.93 16.60 5.72
N ARG A 160 -21.13 16.12 5.40
CA ARG A 160 -21.31 14.93 4.56
C ARG A 160 -20.83 15.17 3.14
N GLU A 161 -21.18 16.31 2.54
CA GLU A 161 -20.73 16.68 1.20
C GLU A 161 -19.20 16.87 1.15
N GLU A 162 -18.59 17.50 2.15
CA GLU A 162 -17.14 17.62 2.25
C GLU A 162 -16.46 16.26 2.44
N ALA A 163 -17.00 15.40 3.31
CA ALA A 163 -16.49 14.04 3.50
C ALA A 163 -16.58 13.22 2.21
N GLN A 164 -17.68 13.36 1.45
CA GLN A 164 -17.86 12.69 0.17
C GLN A 164 -16.88 13.21 -0.88
N ARG A 165 -16.67 14.52 -0.98
CA ARG A 165 -15.65 15.11 -1.87
C ARG A 165 -14.23 14.65 -1.50
N ARG A 166 -13.91 14.53 -0.21
CA ARG A 166 -12.62 14.00 0.25
C ARG A 166 -12.45 12.54 -0.16
N LEU A 167 -13.49 11.71 0.01
CA LEU A 167 -13.46 10.31 -0.40
C LEU A 167 -13.28 10.17 -1.91
N GLU A 168 -14.02 10.96 -2.71
CA GLU A 168 -13.88 10.97 -4.18
C GLU A 168 -12.48 11.44 -4.60
N ALA A 169 -11.92 12.47 -3.96
CA ALA A 169 -10.55 12.93 -4.22
C ALA A 169 -9.51 11.86 -3.85
N GLU A 170 -9.69 11.14 -2.74
CA GLU A 170 -8.81 10.04 -2.34
C GLU A 170 -8.87 8.87 -3.32
N GLN A 171 -10.08 8.47 -3.75
CA GLN A 171 -10.27 7.45 -4.79
C GLN A 171 -9.64 7.85 -6.12
N GLN A 172 -9.77 9.12 -6.52
CA GLN A 172 -9.11 9.63 -7.74
C GLN A 172 -7.59 9.62 -7.61
N ALA A 173 -7.05 10.02 -6.46
CA ALA A 173 -5.62 9.99 -6.19
C ALA A 173 -5.07 8.55 -6.17
N GLU A 174 -5.81 7.60 -5.60
CA GLU A 174 -5.45 6.19 -5.62
C GLU A 174 -5.49 5.62 -7.04
N ALA A 175 -6.55 5.92 -7.81
CA ALA A 175 -6.64 5.52 -9.20
C ALA A 175 -5.50 6.08 -10.06
N GLN A 176 -5.10 7.33 -9.83
CA GLN A 176 -3.93 7.93 -10.48
C GLN A 176 -2.64 7.20 -10.09
N ARG A 177 -2.42 6.94 -8.80
CA ARG A 177 -1.25 6.16 -8.33
C ARG A 177 -1.22 4.77 -8.95
N GLN A 178 -2.35 4.09 -9.06
CA GLN A 178 -2.41 2.78 -9.71
C GLN A 178 -2.10 2.85 -11.20
N ARG A 179 -2.57 3.89 -11.90
CA ARG A 179 -2.22 4.13 -13.32
C ARG A 179 -0.74 4.39 -13.49
N GLU A 180 -0.16 5.27 -12.68
CA GLU A 180 1.29 5.55 -12.72
C GLU A 180 2.13 4.30 -12.41
N LEU A 181 1.72 3.50 -11.40
CA LEU A 181 2.39 2.24 -11.09
C LEU A 181 2.25 1.24 -12.25
N GLY A 182 1.09 1.18 -12.89
CA GLY A 182 0.85 0.36 -14.08
C GLY A 182 1.73 0.78 -15.26
N GLU A 183 1.86 2.08 -15.52
CA GLU A 183 2.74 2.62 -16.56
C GLU A 183 4.21 2.37 -16.25
N LYS A 184 4.65 2.59 -15.00
CA LYS A 184 6.02 2.27 -14.57
C LYS A 184 6.33 0.79 -14.72
N ARG A 185 5.39 -0.10 -14.40
CA ARG A 185 5.53 -1.56 -14.63
C ARG A 185 5.67 -1.88 -16.11
N LYS A 186 4.80 -1.32 -16.97
CA LYS A 186 4.90 -1.49 -18.43
C LYS A 186 6.22 -0.97 -18.99
N GLN A 187 6.68 0.19 -18.52
CA GLN A 187 7.97 0.75 -18.93
C GLN A 187 9.15 -0.11 -18.45
N ALA A 188 9.10 -0.62 -17.22
CA ALA A 188 10.14 -1.51 -16.71
C ALA A 188 10.17 -2.84 -17.47
N GLU A 189 9.01 -3.42 -17.78
CA GLU A 189 8.89 -4.64 -18.58
C GLU A 189 9.38 -4.41 -20.02
N ALA A 190 8.98 -3.31 -20.66
CA ALA A 190 9.47 -2.93 -21.99
C ALA A 190 10.98 -2.72 -22.01
N ARG A 191 11.56 -2.10 -20.97
CA ARG A 191 13.02 -1.95 -20.83
C ARG A 191 13.71 -3.29 -20.68
N ARG A 192 13.18 -4.19 -19.84
CA ARG A 192 13.72 -5.55 -19.69
C ARG A 192 13.68 -6.32 -20.99
N LEU A 193 12.57 -6.28 -21.72
CA LEU A 193 12.44 -6.96 -23.02
C LEU A 193 13.37 -6.35 -24.07
N ALA A 194 13.53 -5.02 -24.09
CA ALA A 194 14.48 -4.35 -24.99
C ALA A 194 15.94 -4.70 -24.65
N GLU A 195 16.29 -4.78 -23.37
CA GLU A 195 17.61 -5.20 -22.91
C GLU A 195 17.88 -6.67 -23.24
N GLU A 196 16.91 -7.56 -23.02
CA GLU A 196 17.01 -8.97 -23.39
C GLU A 196 17.19 -9.14 -24.90
N LYS A 197 16.39 -8.45 -25.71
CA LYS A 197 16.53 -8.47 -27.16
C LYS A 197 17.90 -7.94 -27.60
N ARG A 198 18.39 -6.88 -26.97
CA ARG A 198 19.73 -6.35 -27.25
C ARG A 198 20.83 -7.33 -26.87
N GLN A 199 20.68 -8.06 -25.76
CA GLN A 199 21.64 -9.12 -25.39
C GLN A 199 21.60 -10.27 -26.39
N GLN A 200 20.42 -10.70 -26.83
CA GLN A 200 20.29 -11.72 -27.87
C GLN A 200 20.94 -11.26 -29.18
N GLU A 201 20.69 -10.03 -29.63
CA GLU A 201 21.31 -9.45 -30.82
C GLU A 201 22.85 -9.43 -30.69
N LEU A 202 23.38 -8.94 -29.57
CA LEU A 202 24.82 -8.94 -29.30
C LEU A 202 25.42 -10.36 -29.26
N GLU A 203 24.70 -11.34 -28.69
CA GLU A 203 25.15 -12.73 -28.68
C GLU A 203 25.15 -13.33 -30.08
N THR A 204 24.11 -13.05 -30.89
CA THR A 204 24.07 -13.49 -32.29
C THR A 204 25.18 -12.85 -33.12
N GLU A 205 25.45 -11.56 -32.91
CA GLU A 205 26.53 -10.85 -33.58
C GLU A 205 27.90 -11.40 -33.17
N ARG A 206 28.11 -11.69 -31.87
CA ARG A 206 29.33 -12.32 -31.37
C ARG A 206 29.55 -13.70 -31.97
N LYS A 207 28.52 -14.55 -32.00
CA LYS A 207 28.59 -15.88 -32.63
C LYS A 207 28.87 -15.79 -34.13
N ALA A 208 28.26 -14.83 -34.83
CA ALA A 208 28.50 -14.60 -36.24
C ALA A 208 29.92 -14.05 -36.52
N ALA A 209 30.47 -13.23 -35.63
CA ALA A 209 31.85 -12.74 -35.73
C ALA A 209 32.86 -13.87 -35.45
N GLU A 210 32.59 -14.71 -34.45
CA GLU A 210 33.41 -15.89 -34.13
C GLU A 210 33.42 -16.90 -35.29
N ALA A 211 32.26 -17.20 -35.87
CA ALA A 211 32.16 -18.07 -37.05
C ALA A 211 32.92 -17.51 -38.26
N ARG A 212 32.84 -16.19 -38.51
CA ARG A 212 33.60 -15.53 -39.57
C ARG A 212 35.11 -15.59 -39.32
N ALA A 213 35.55 -15.39 -38.08
CA ALA A 213 36.96 -15.51 -37.71
C ALA A 213 37.47 -16.95 -37.84
N ASP A 214 36.65 -17.95 -37.50
CA ASP A 214 36.99 -19.37 -37.73
C ASP A 214 37.07 -19.72 -39.20
N GLU A 215 36.14 -19.22 -40.03
CA GLU A 215 36.17 -19.42 -41.47
C GLU A 215 37.41 -18.78 -42.09
N GLU A 216 37.76 -17.55 -41.69
CA GLU A 216 38.98 -16.88 -42.13
C GLU A 216 40.24 -17.64 -41.69
N ARG A 217 40.29 -18.14 -40.44
CA ARG A 217 41.38 -19.00 -39.97
C ARG A 217 41.51 -20.27 -40.82
N ARG A 218 40.39 -20.93 -41.15
CA ARG A 218 40.38 -22.12 -42.01
C ARG A 218 40.86 -21.79 -43.43
N GLN A 219 40.43 -20.67 -44.00
CA GLN A 219 40.89 -20.24 -45.32
C GLN A 219 42.40 -19.96 -45.34
N ARG A 220 42.91 -19.25 -44.33
CA ARG A 220 44.36 -19.01 -44.18
C ARG A 220 45.14 -20.31 -44.02
N ALA A 221 44.65 -21.25 -43.20
CA ALA A 221 45.28 -22.55 -43.03
C ALA A 221 45.28 -23.39 -44.32
N LEU A 222 44.19 -23.33 -45.10
CA LEU A 222 44.12 -23.99 -46.42
C LEU A 222 45.05 -23.34 -47.45
N GLU A 223 45.16 -22.02 -47.45
CA GLU A 223 46.10 -21.30 -48.31
C GLU A 223 47.55 -21.62 -47.96
N GLU A 224 47.87 -21.66 -46.67
CA GLU A 224 49.21 -22.01 -46.18
C GLU A 224 49.54 -23.47 -46.49
N ALA A 225 48.60 -24.40 -46.31
CA ALA A 225 48.75 -25.79 -46.72
C ALA A 225 48.96 -25.94 -48.23
N ARG A 226 48.26 -25.14 -49.06
CA ARG A 226 48.49 -25.10 -50.51
C ARG A 226 49.89 -24.59 -50.85
N LYS A 227 50.35 -23.50 -50.22
CA LYS A 227 51.71 -22.98 -50.40
C LYS A 227 52.76 -24.01 -50.00
N GLN A 228 52.55 -24.72 -48.89
CA GLN A 228 53.45 -25.80 -48.45
C GLN A 228 53.46 -26.97 -49.44
N LEU A 229 52.30 -27.35 -49.97
CA LEU A 229 52.21 -28.41 -51.00
C LEU A 229 52.91 -28.01 -52.30
N GLU A 230 52.73 -26.77 -52.75
CA GLU A 230 53.42 -26.24 -53.94
C GLU A 230 54.94 -26.13 -53.72
N ALA A 231 55.37 -25.67 -52.54
CA ALA A 231 56.79 -25.62 -52.19
C ALA A 231 57.41 -27.02 -52.16
N ARG A 232 56.70 -28.01 -51.61
CA ARG A 232 57.12 -29.41 -51.61
C ARG A 232 57.20 -29.98 -53.03
N ARG A 233 56.20 -29.69 -53.88
CA ARG A 233 56.21 -30.14 -55.28
C ARG A 233 57.39 -29.53 -56.05
N ARG A 234 57.66 -28.24 -55.85
CA ARG A 234 58.83 -27.57 -56.46
C ARG A 234 60.15 -28.16 -55.96
N ALA A 235 60.27 -28.48 -54.67
CA ALA A 235 61.45 -29.13 -54.12
C ALA A 235 61.64 -30.55 -54.69
N GLU A 236 60.56 -31.32 -54.85
CA GLU A 236 60.58 -32.65 -55.48
C GLU A 236 60.95 -32.54 -56.97
N GLU A 237 60.41 -31.57 -57.72
CA GLU A 237 60.76 -31.28 -59.12
C GLU A 237 62.24 -30.89 -59.26
N GLN A 238 62.77 -30.04 -58.36
CA GLN A 238 64.18 -29.63 -58.34
C GLN A 238 65.12 -30.81 -58.04
N ALA A 239 64.81 -31.63 -57.03
CA ALA A 239 65.60 -32.81 -56.71
C ALA A 239 65.64 -33.81 -57.88
N GLN A 240 64.54 -33.93 -58.64
CA GLN A 240 64.48 -34.77 -59.82
C GLN A 240 65.36 -34.22 -60.96
N GLN A 241 65.35 -32.90 -61.18
CA GLN A 241 66.21 -32.25 -62.17
C GLN A 241 67.70 -32.40 -61.82
N GLU A 242 68.07 -32.20 -60.56
CA GLU A 242 69.46 -32.40 -60.09
C GLU A 242 69.91 -33.85 -60.28
N LYS A 243 69.02 -34.81 -60.04
CA LYS A 243 69.31 -36.23 -60.27
C LYS A 243 69.51 -36.56 -61.75
N GLU A 244 68.64 -36.05 -62.63
CA GLU A 244 68.79 -36.23 -64.08
C GLU A 244 70.06 -35.56 -64.62
N GLU A 245 70.43 -34.40 -64.09
CA GLU A 245 71.68 -33.73 -64.44
C GLU A 245 72.90 -34.51 -63.96
N ALA A 246 72.87 -35.05 -62.74
CA ALA A 246 73.93 -35.92 -62.23
C ALA A 246 74.10 -37.20 -63.09
N GLU A 247 73.00 -37.87 -63.47
CA GLU A 247 73.03 -39.03 -64.36
C GLU A 247 73.56 -38.67 -65.76
N ARG A 248 73.22 -37.48 -66.28
CA ARG A 248 73.77 -36.97 -67.54
C ARG A 248 75.28 -36.71 -67.43
N GLN A 249 75.74 -36.13 -66.32
CA GLN A 249 77.17 -35.90 -66.09
C GLN A 249 77.96 -37.20 -65.97
N GLU A 250 77.42 -38.21 -65.27
CA GLU A 250 78.04 -39.54 -65.22
C GLU A 250 78.11 -40.20 -66.60
N ARG A 251 77.06 -40.08 -67.41
CA ARG A 251 77.07 -40.58 -68.80
C ARG A 251 78.12 -39.90 -69.66
N ILE A 252 78.31 -38.59 -69.53
CA ILE A 252 79.35 -37.84 -70.24
C ILE A 252 80.72 -38.32 -69.78
N ARG A 253 80.96 -38.41 -68.47
CA ARG A 253 82.22 -38.89 -67.90
C ARG A 253 82.57 -40.30 -68.36
N PHE A 254 81.59 -41.20 -68.38
CA PHE A 254 81.76 -42.57 -68.85
C PHE A 254 82.07 -42.62 -70.36
N ALA A 255 81.45 -41.75 -71.16
CA ALA A 255 81.75 -41.64 -72.59
C ALA A 255 83.17 -41.10 -72.86
N GLU A 256 83.62 -40.11 -72.08
CA GLU A 256 84.99 -39.58 -72.16
C GLU A 256 86.04 -40.62 -71.76
N GLU A 257 85.80 -41.38 -70.69
CA GLU A 257 86.71 -42.45 -70.26
C GLU A 257 86.83 -43.53 -71.35
N ARG A 258 85.72 -43.92 -71.97
CA ARG A 258 85.75 -44.84 -73.13
C ARG A 258 86.52 -44.29 -74.30
N ARG A 259 86.38 -42.99 -74.60
CA ARG A 259 87.14 -42.33 -75.68
C ARG A 259 88.64 -42.29 -75.38
N GLN A 260 89.03 -42.01 -74.14
CA GLN A 260 90.43 -42.04 -73.69
C GLN A 260 91.03 -43.44 -73.79
N LYS A 261 90.29 -44.47 -73.36
CA LYS A 261 90.72 -45.88 -73.50
C LYS A 261 90.88 -46.28 -74.98
N ALA A 262 89.99 -45.84 -75.86
CA ALA A 262 90.11 -46.09 -77.30
C ALA A 262 91.35 -45.41 -77.92
N LEU A 263 91.60 -44.14 -77.58
CA LEU A 263 92.79 -43.41 -78.02
C LEU A 263 94.09 -44.03 -77.48
N ALA A 264 94.09 -44.50 -76.23
CA ALA A 264 95.23 -45.20 -75.65
C ALA A 264 95.51 -46.53 -76.36
N ALA A 265 94.47 -47.32 -76.64
CA ALA A 265 94.60 -48.57 -77.39
C ALA A 265 95.13 -48.35 -78.82
N GLU A 266 94.70 -47.27 -79.48
CA GLU A 266 95.20 -46.88 -80.80
C GLU A 266 96.68 -46.49 -80.74
N ARG A 267 97.10 -45.70 -79.74
CA ARG A 267 98.53 -45.38 -79.53
C ARG A 267 99.38 -46.63 -79.31
N THR A 268 98.93 -47.55 -78.46
CA THR A 268 99.65 -48.80 -78.23
C THR A 268 99.76 -49.64 -79.49
N ARG A 269 98.75 -49.62 -80.37
CA ARG A 269 98.80 -50.31 -81.67
C ARG A 269 99.83 -49.66 -82.60
N GLN A 270 99.85 -48.32 -82.69
CA GLN A 270 100.83 -47.58 -83.48
C GLN A 270 102.26 -47.79 -82.98
N GLU A 271 102.48 -47.82 -81.65
CA GLU A 271 103.78 -48.12 -81.06
C GLU A 271 104.25 -49.53 -81.37
N LYS A 272 103.36 -50.53 -81.35
CA LYS A 272 103.68 -51.91 -81.74
C LYS A 272 104.03 -52.01 -83.22
N GLU A 273 103.25 -51.39 -84.11
CA GLU A 273 103.54 -51.37 -85.55
C GLU A 273 104.86 -50.66 -85.87
N ALA A 274 105.16 -49.55 -85.16
CA ALA A 274 106.44 -48.84 -85.28
C ALA A 274 107.62 -49.68 -84.75
N ALA A 275 107.45 -50.36 -83.62
CA ALA A 275 108.47 -51.24 -83.05
C ALA A 275 108.74 -52.45 -83.95
N GLU A 276 107.71 -53.04 -84.56
CA GLU A 276 107.86 -54.15 -85.51
C GLU A 276 108.58 -53.70 -86.79
N LYS A 277 108.27 -52.50 -87.29
CA LYS A 277 108.97 -51.91 -88.44
C LYS A 277 110.45 -51.64 -88.13
N LEU A 278 110.75 -51.06 -86.96
CA LEU A 278 112.11 -50.82 -86.50
C LEU A 278 112.88 -52.15 -86.31
N ALA A 279 112.23 -53.19 -85.80
CA ALA A 279 112.83 -54.51 -85.65
C ALA A 279 113.22 -55.12 -87.01
N ARG A 280 112.34 -55.02 -88.02
CA ARG A 280 112.63 -55.47 -89.39
C ARG A 280 113.79 -54.69 -90.03
N GLU A 281 113.86 -53.37 -89.82
CA GLU A 281 114.97 -52.54 -90.29
C GLU A 281 116.31 -52.89 -89.61
N LEU A 282 116.28 -53.13 -88.29
CA LEU A 282 117.45 -53.60 -87.53
C LEU A 282 117.94 -54.97 -87.98
N GLU A 283 117.03 -55.90 -88.28
CA GLU A 283 117.38 -57.24 -88.76
C GLU A 283 117.98 -57.20 -90.17
N ALA A 284 117.41 -56.39 -91.07
CA ALA A 284 117.98 -56.12 -92.40
C ALA A 284 119.38 -55.45 -92.31
N ALA A 285 119.54 -54.47 -91.41
CA ALA A 285 120.84 -53.83 -91.16
C ALA A 285 121.87 -54.83 -90.59
N ARG A 286 121.42 -55.77 -89.74
CA ARG A 286 122.28 -56.81 -89.17
C ARG A 286 122.74 -57.82 -90.23
N GLN A 287 121.86 -58.20 -91.16
CA GLN A 287 122.22 -59.05 -92.31
C GLN A 287 123.20 -58.35 -93.26
N ALA A 288 122.97 -57.06 -93.59
CA ALA A 288 123.90 -56.27 -94.41
C ALA A 288 125.27 -56.09 -93.75
N ARG A 289 125.29 -55.95 -92.41
CA ARG A 289 126.53 -55.88 -91.64
C ARG A 289 127.28 -57.21 -91.61
N LEU A 290 126.59 -58.34 -91.47
CA LEU A 290 127.21 -59.68 -91.55
C LEU A 290 127.81 -59.95 -92.94
N GLU A 291 127.13 -59.55 -94.04
CA GLU A 291 127.72 -59.65 -95.38
C GLU A 291 128.95 -58.76 -95.56
N ARG A 292 128.93 -57.52 -95.01
CA ARG A 292 130.11 -56.65 -95.01
C ARG A 292 131.26 -57.22 -94.18
N GLU A 293 130.98 -57.73 -92.98
CA GLU A 293 131.99 -58.35 -92.11
C GLU A 293 132.57 -59.63 -92.75
N GLN A 294 131.79 -60.42 -93.50
CA GLN A 294 132.33 -61.56 -94.27
C GLN A 294 133.25 -61.12 -95.41
N ARG A 295 132.94 -60.02 -96.10
CA ARG A 295 133.80 -59.43 -97.14
C ARG A 295 135.07 -58.81 -96.55
N GLU A 296 134.94 -58.09 -95.43
CA GLU A 296 136.08 -57.48 -94.72
C GLU A 296 136.95 -58.52 -94.01
N ALA A 297 136.41 -59.63 -93.49
CA ALA A 297 137.20 -60.73 -92.93
C ALA A 297 138.01 -61.48 -94.00
N ALA A 298 137.49 -61.56 -95.24
CA ALA A 298 138.25 -62.09 -96.37
C ALA A 298 139.41 -61.16 -96.79
N GLU A 299 139.28 -59.84 -96.62
CA GLU A 299 140.37 -58.87 -96.83
C GLU A 299 141.33 -58.77 -95.65
N ARG A 300 140.83 -58.82 -94.40
CA ARG A 300 141.64 -58.78 -93.19
C ARG A 300 142.51 -60.03 -93.01
N ARG A 301 142.08 -61.21 -93.47
CA ARG A 301 142.97 -62.38 -93.56
C ARG A 301 144.14 -62.17 -94.53
N LYS A 302 144.02 -61.26 -95.50
CA LYS A 302 145.12 -60.87 -96.41
C LYS A 302 146.01 -59.77 -95.83
N ALA A 303 145.51 -58.97 -94.87
CA ALA A 303 146.23 -57.84 -94.26
C ALA A 303 146.85 -58.14 -92.86
N GLU A 304 146.32 -59.09 -92.10
CA GLU A 304 146.81 -59.45 -90.75
C GLU A 304 148.12 -60.26 -90.77
N GLU A 305 148.54 -60.78 -91.94
CA GLU A 305 149.91 -61.28 -92.15
C GLU A 305 150.95 -60.13 -92.15
N GLU A 306 150.53 -58.89 -92.41
CA GLU A 306 151.43 -57.76 -92.68
C GLU A 306 151.68 -56.85 -91.45
N GLN A 307 150.75 -56.78 -90.49
CA GLN A 307 150.78 -55.77 -89.39
C GLN A 307 151.01 -56.27 -87.95
N LYS A 308 151.15 -57.59 -87.68
CA LYS A 308 151.55 -58.12 -86.35
C LYS A 308 152.96 -57.68 -85.89
N ARG A 309 153.65 -56.84 -86.65
CA ARG A 309 155.04 -56.43 -86.41
C ARG A 309 155.19 -55.08 -85.70
N ALA A 310 154.13 -54.30 -85.50
CA ALA A 310 154.30 -52.89 -85.14
C ALA A 310 154.22 -52.56 -83.63
N GLU A 311 153.07 -52.44 -82.96
CA GLU A 311 153.05 -51.47 -81.83
C GLU A 311 152.08 -51.79 -80.68
N TYR A 312 152.50 -52.62 -79.73
CA TYR A 312 151.70 -52.99 -78.55
C TYR A 312 151.86 -52.07 -77.31
N GLN A 313 152.62 -50.95 -77.32
CA GLN A 313 153.37 -50.64 -76.09
C GLN A 313 153.17 -49.34 -75.28
N LYS A 314 152.27 -48.39 -75.53
CA LYS A 314 152.39 -47.05 -74.84
C LYS A 314 151.26 -46.50 -73.97
N LYS A 315 150.36 -47.32 -73.44
CA LYS A 315 149.24 -46.85 -72.58
C LYS A 315 149.33 -47.24 -71.09
N TRP A 316 150.51 -47.22 -70.47
CA TRP A 316 150.64 -47.73 -69.10
C TRP A 316 150.21 -46.78 -67.95
N GLU A 317 150.29 -45.43 -67.98
CA GLU A 317 150.42 -44.76 -66.65
C GLU A 317 149.59 -43.59 -66.15
N GLU A 318 149.25 -42.52 -66.88
CA GLU A 318 149.14 -41.22 -66.16
C GLU A 318 147.79 -40.83 -65.51
N GLU A 319 147.09 -41.75 -64.83
CA GLU A 319 145.77 -41.52 -64.20
C GLU A 319 145.78 -41.56 -62.64
N GLN A 320 146.75 -40.95 -61.94
CA GLN A 320 146.85 -41.07 -60.46
C GLN A 320 146.86 -39.81 -59.59
N ALA A 321 146.69 -38.60 -60.11
CA ALA A 321 146.60 -37.43 -59.22
C ALA A 321 145.79 -36.33 -59.92
N ARG A 322 144.80 -35.64 -59.34
CA ARG A 322 144.83 -35.05 -58.01
C ARG A 322 143.47 -34.37 -57.75
N LYS A 323 142.56 -35.08 -57.11
CA LYS A 323 141.51 -34.49 -56.27
C LYS A 323 142.17 -34.04 -54.96
N LYS A 324 141.91 -32.83 -54.42
CA LYS A 324 141.28 -32.72 -53.07
C LYS A 324 141.05 -31.35 -52.40
N GLN A 325 141.72 -30.22 -52.65
CA GLN A 325 141.83 -29.24 -51.53
C GLN A 325 141.15 -27.86 -51.59
N GLU A 326 140.41 -27.46 -52.63
CA GLU A 326 140.09 -26.02 -52.79
C GLU A 326 138.60 -25.66 -52.61
N ALA A 327 138.02 -25.83 -51.41
CA ALA A 327 136.56 -25.60 -51.19
C ALA A 327 136.10 -24.90 -49.90
N GLU A 328 136.93 -24.50 -48.93
CA GLU A 328 136.41 -24.05 -47.60
C GLU A 328 136.64 -22.58 -47.19
N ALA A 329 137.33 -21.74 -47.98
CA ALA A 329 137.70 -20.38 -47.55
C ALA A 329 136.72 -19.24 -47.93
N ALA A 330 135.64 -19.49 -48.67
CA ALA A 330 134.89 -18.42 -49.36
C ALA A 330 133.61 -17.88 -48.67
N ARG A 331 133.19 -18.40 -47.51
CA ARG A 331 131.85 -18.12 -46.95
C ARG A 331 131.71 -17.01 -45.88
N GLN A 332 132.78 -16.44 -45.32
CA GLN A 332 132.65 -15.53 -44.15
C GLN A 332 132.76 -14.01 -44.43
N ARG A 333 132.95 -13.56 -45.67
CA ARG A 333 133.17 -12.12 -45.97
C ARG A 333 131.95 -11.35 -46.52
N ALA A 334 130.79 -11.97 -46.68
CA ALA A 334 129.64 -11.39 -47.39
C ALA A 334 128.49 -10.85 -46.49
N GLU A 335 128.53 -11.01 -45.16
CA GLU A 335 127.37 -10.74 -44.29
C GLU A 335 127.45 -9.40 -43.50
N ALA A 336 128.60 -8.72 -43.46
CA ALA A 336 128.82 -7.56 -42.58
C ALA A 336 128.54 -6.17 -43.20
N GLU A 337 128.43 -6.06 -44.54
CA GLU A 337 128.36 -4.77 -45.24
C GLU A 337 126.91 -4.30 -45.52
N LYS A 338 125.94 -5.23 -45.55
CA LYS A 338 124.54 -4.94 -45.93
C LYS A 338 123.67 -4.31 -44.82
N LYS A 339 124.15 -4.26 -43.57
CA LYS A 339 123.35 -3.87 -42.38
C LYS A 339 123.48 -2.41 -41.94
N ARG A 340 124.36 -1.60 -42.56
CA ARG A 340 124.58 -0.19 -42.17
C ARG A 340 123.83 0.83 -43.03
N GLU A 341 123.50 0.50 -44.28
CA GLU A 341 122.79 1.41 -45.21
C GLU A 341 121.26 1.40 -45.04
N GLU A 342 120.65 0.32 -44.54
CA GLU A 342 119.20 0.24 -44.27
C GLU A 342 118.75 1.00 -43.01
N ALA A 343 119.66 1.31 -42.07
CA ALA A 343 119.34 1.93 -40.78
C ALA A 343 119.23 3.47 -40.85
N GLU A 344 119.91 4.13 -41.78
CA GLU A 344 119.90 5.59 -41.90
C GLU A 344 118.73 6.11 -42.76
N ALA A 345 118.27 5.32 -43.74
CA ALA A 345 117.10 5.63 -44.58
C ALA A 345 115.74 5.46 -43.85
N ALA A 346 115.68 4.65 -42.79
CA ALA A 346 114.47 4.43 -41.99
C ALA A 346 114.17 5.60 -41.02
N ARG A 347 115.21 6.31 -40.54
CA ARG A 347 115.06 7.32 -39.49
C ARG A 347 114.49 8.68 -39.99
N LYS A 348 114.77 9.08 -41.24
CA LYS A 348 114.24 10.33 -41.85
C LYS A 348 112.81 10.22 -42.38
N LYS A 349 112.27 9.00 -42.61
CA LYS A 349 110.87 8.77 -43.00
C LYS A 349 109.90 8.78 -41.81
N GLN A 350 110.36 8.43 -40.60
CA GLN A 350 109.56 8.38 -39.38
C GLN A 350 109.23 9.79 -38.86
N GLU A 351 110.20 10.71 -38.83
CA GLU A 351 110.06 12.06 -38.26
C GLU A 351 109.10 12.98 -39.07
N ALA A 352 108.96 12.75 -40.38
CA ALA A 352 108.01 13.46 -41.25
C ALA A 352 106.56 12.93 -41.15
N LEU A 353 106.36 11.67 -40.74
CA LEU A 353 105.05 11.06 -40.51
C LEU A 353 104.48 11.46 -39.14
N ASP A 354 105.33 11.64 -38.13
CA ASP A 354 104.91 11.97 -36.77
C ASP A 354 104.44 13.44 -36.62
N ARG A 355 105.02 14.39 -37.36
CA ARG A 355 104.57 15.80 -37.36
C ARG A 355 103.20 16.00 -38.02
N LYS A 356 102.88 15.26 -39.09
CA LYS A 356 101.54 15.27 -39.73
C LYS A 356 100.48 14.53 -38.91
N ARG A 357 100.86 13.50 -38.16
CA ARG A 357 99.96 12.76 -37.26
C ARG A 357 99.60 13.57 -36.02
N ALA A 358 100.50 14.41 -35.51
CA ALA A 358 100.26 15.31 -34.38
C ALA A 358 99.31 16.49 -34.71
N GLU A 359 99.46 17.15 -35.86
CA GLU A 359 98.55 18.23 -36.30
C GLU A 359 97.14 17.72 -36.67
N TYR A 360 97.03 16.49 -37.17
CA TYR A 360 95.74 15.83 -37.46
C TYR A 360 95.03 15.34 -36.18
N GLN A 361 95.78 14.87 -35.18
CA GLN A 361 95.21 14.42 -33.89
C GLN A 361 94.73 15.59 -33.03
N GLN A 362 95.42 16.75 -33.00
CA GLN A 362 94.94 17.89 -32.19
C GLN A 362 93.61 18.47 -32.71
N LYS A 363 93.44 18.63 -34.04
CA LYS A 363 92.17 19.12 -34.61
C LYS A 363 91.01 18.12 -34.46
N TRP A 364 91.30 16.82 -34.52
CA TRP A 364 90.30 15.77 -34.28
C TRP A 364 89.85 15.72 -32.81
N HIS A 365 90.78 15.89 -31.86
CA HIS A 365 90.46 15.95 -30.43
C HIS A 365 89.72 17.25 -30.04
N GLU A 366 89.99 18.38 -30.69
CA GLU A 366 89.27 19.65 -30.48
C GLU A 366 87.84 19.61 -31.03
N GLU A 367 87.62 19.03 -32.21
CA GLU A 367 86.27 18.84 -32.79
C GLU A 367 85.46 17.79 -31.99
N GLN A 368 86.10 16.71 -31.50
CA GLN A 368 85.49 15.72 -30.63
C GLN A 368 85.17 16.28 -29.24
N ALA A 369 86.01 17.16 -28.69
CA ALA A 369 85.74 17.84 -27.43
C ALA A 369 84.56 18.81 -27.57
N ARG A 370 84.48 19.58 -28.67
CA ARG A 370 83.34 20.48 -28.94
C ARG A 370 82.05 19.72 -29.17
N LYS A 371 82.06 18.63 -29.95
CA LYS A 371 80.89 17.74 -30.12
C LYS A 371 80.46 17.05 -28.83
N LYS A 372 81.39 16.67 -27.95
CA LYS A 372 81.06 16.10 -26.64
C LYS A 372 80.47 17.13 -25.69
N GLN A 373 80.98 18.37 -25.69
CA GLN A 373 80.42 19.46 -24.89
C GLN A 373 79.03 19.89 -25.40
N GLU A 374 78.83 20.02 -26.72
CA GLU A 374 77.48 20.27 -27.29
C GLU A 374 76.52 19.10 -27.03
N ALA A 375 76.97 17.85 -27.10
CA ALA A 375 76.15 16.67 -26.82
C ALA A 375 75.84 16.50 -25.32
N GLU A 376 76.75 16.85 -24.43
CA GLU A 376 76.54 16.84 -22.97
C GLU A 376 75.62 17.99 -22.54
N GLU A 377 75.79 19.19 -23.08
CA GLU A 377 74.90 20.32 -22.84
C GLU A 377 73.49 20.07 -23.43
N ALA A 378 73.40 19.45 -24.60
CA ALA A 378 72.12 19.00 -25.18
C ALA A 378 71.48 17.86 -24.37
N ARG A 379 72.27 16.92 -23.82
CA ARG A 379 71.75 15.88 -22.92
C ARG A 379 71.29 16.46 -21.58
N LEU A 380 72.02 17.39 -20.99
CA LEU A 380 71.63 18.04 -19.73
C LEU A 380 70.38 18.90 -19.91
N LYS A 381 70.25 19.62 -21.04
CA LYS A 381 69.02 20.34 -21.38
C LYS A 381 67.85 19.38 -21.68
N ALA A 382 68.08 18.30 -22.41
CA ALA A 382 67.05 17.29 -22.69
C ALA A 382 66.63 16.51 -21.42
N GLU A 383 67.56 16.23 -20.51
CA GLU A 383 67.28 15.58 -19.23
C GLU A 383 66.59 16.55 -18.25
N ALA A 384 66.95 17.83 -18.25
CA ALA A 384 66.26 18.87 -17.50
C ALA A 384 64.85 19.16 -18.05
N ASP A 385 64.65 19.11 -19.37
CA ASP A 385 63.33 19.27 -19.99
C ASP A 385 62.45 18.04 -19.79
N LYS A 386 63.02 16.83 -19.88
CA LYS A 386 62.33 15.59 -19.54
C LYS A 386 61.92 15.55 -18.08
N LYS A 387 62.80 15.96 -17.15
CA LYS A 387 62.49 16.04 -15.72
C LYS A 387 61.44 17.11 -15.42
N ARG A 388 61.47 18.27 -16.09
CA ARG A 388 60.42 19.30 -15.99
C ARG A 388 59.08 18.83 -16.55
N GLN A 389 59.07 18.06 -17.65
CA GLN A 389 57.86 17.48 -18.21
C GLN A 389 57.28 16.35 -17.33
N GLU A 390 58.12 15.48 -16.79
CA GLU A 390 57.71 14.43 -15.85
C GLU A 390 57.22 15.03 -14.52
N GLU A 391 57.88 16.07 -14.01
CA GLU A 391 57.44 16.79 -12.81
C GLU A 391 56.15 17.59 -13.06
N ALA A 392 55.98 18.21 -14.22
CA ALA A 392 54.73 18.89 -14.58
C ALA A 392 53.56 17.89 -14.75
N LEU A 393 53.79 16.74 -15.38
CA LEU A 393 52.78 15.68 -15.51
C LEU A 393 52.46 15.04 -14.16
N ALA A 394 53.46 14.86 -13.27
CA ALA A 394 53.26 14.39 -11.91
C ALA A 394 52.48 15.40 -11.07
N ARG A 395 52.76 16.70 -11.19
CA ARG A 395 51.99 17.77 -10.53
C ARG A 395 50.57 17.87 -11.05
N GLN A 396 50.32 17.72 -12.35
CA GLN A 396 48.97 17.68 -12.91
C GLN A 396 48.18 16.46 -12.44
N LYS A 397 48.79 15.28 -12.42
CA LYS A 397 48.15 14.07 -11.88
C LYS A 397 47.90 14.17 -10.38
N ALA A 398 48.84 14.72 -9.62
CA ALA A 398 48.67 14.96 -8.18
C ALA A 398 47.59 16.01 -7.89
N GLU A 399 47.47 17.06 -8.70
CA GLU A 399 46.42 18.06 -8.59
C GLU A 399 45.05 17.51 -9.01
N GLU A 400 44.98 16.68 -10.05
CA GLU A 400 43.76 16.01 -10.48
C GLU A 400 43.29 14.96 -9.47
N GLU A 401 44.22 14.18 -8.89
CA GLU A 401 43.89 13.27 -7.78
C GLU A 401 43.47 14.02 -6.53
N ARG A 402 44.12 15.15 -6.19
CA ARG A 402 43.69 15.98 -5.06
C ARG A 402 42.31 16.58 -5.29
N LYS A 403 42.00 17.06 -6.50
CA LYS A 403 40.65 17.54 -6.85
C LYS A 403 39.61 16.42 -6.82
N LYS A 404 39.95 15.21 -7.27
CA LYS A 404 39.07 14.03 -7.16
C LYS A 404 38.87 13.61 -5.70
N GLN A 405 39.91 13.67 -4.86
CA GLN A 405 39.81 13.38 -3.43
C GLN A 405 38.98 14.43 -2.70
N GLU A 406 39.21 15.73 -2.96
CA GLU A 406 38.41 16.83 -2.42
C GLU A 406 36.94 16.75 -2.87
N GLU A 407 36.66 16.37 -4.13
CA GLU A 407 35.29 16.17 -4.61
C GLU A 407 34.63 14.93 -3.97
N LEU A 408 35.38 13.84 -3.80
CA LEU A 408 34.89 12.63 -3.14
C LEU A 408 34.63 12.88 -1.65
N GLU A 409 35.50 13.62 -0.97
CA GLU A 409 35.32 14.05 0.42
C GLU A 409 34.16 15.03 0.54
N ARG A 410 34.01 15.99 -0.38
CA ARG A 410 32.83 16.88 -0.40
C ARG A 410 31.54 16.09 -0.60
N LYS A 411 31.52 15.12 -1.52
CA LYS A 411 30.36 14.24 -1.72
C LYS A 411 30.09 13.35 -0.50
N ARG A 412 31.14 12.85 0.16
CA ARG A 412 31.00 12.07 1.41
C ARG A 412 30.53 12.93 2.57
N ALA A 413 31.00 14.18 2.67
CA ALA A 413 30.57 15.14 3.68
C ALA A 413 29.14 15.61 3.45
N GLU A 414 28.75 15.91 2.20
CA GLU A 414 27.35 16.20 1.82
C GLU A 414 26.44 15.00 2.06
N TYR A 415 26.90 13.79 1.75
CA TYR A 415 26.16 12.55 2.02
C TYR A 415 26.03 12.29 3.52
N GLN A 416 27.10 12.50 4.30
CA GLN A 416 27.07 12.37 5.76
C GLN A 416 26.17 13.43 6.39
N GLN A 417 26.19 14.69 5.94
CA GLN A 417 25.29 15.72 6.43
C GLN A 417 23.83 15.40 6.11
N LYS A 418 23.51 14.99 4.87
CA LYS A 418 22.16 14.57 4.51
C LYS A 418 21.69 13.34 5.29
N TRP A 419 22.59 12.39 5.54
CA TRP A 419 22.29 11.21 6.36
C TRP A 419 22.03 11.62 7.81
N GLN A 420 22.83 12.52 8.40
CA GLN A 420 22.62 13.04 9.75
C GLN A 420 21.34 13.88 9.87
N GLU A 421 21.01 14.70 8.87
CA GLU A 421 19.76 15.45 8.76
C GLU A 421 18.55 14.51 8.63
N GLU A 422 18.67 13.43 7.87
CA GLU A 422 17.62 12.42 7.76
C GLU A 422 17.44 11.65 9.07
N GLN A 423 18.54 11.32 9.78
CA GLN A 423 18.48 10.67 11.08
C GLN A 423 17.86 11.59 12.14
N THR A 424 18.26 12.86 12.19
CA THR A 424 17.66 13.84 13.11
C THR A 424 16.20 14.10 12.78
N ARG A 425 15.82 14.19 11.49
CA ARG A 425 14.41 14.28 11.10
C ARG A 425 13.61 13.04 11.51
N LYS A 426 14.14 11.83 11.32
CA LYS A 426 13.50 10.59 11.78
C LYS A 426 13.40 10.52 13.29
N GLN A 427 14.40 11.01 14.03
CA GLN A 427 14.34 11.08 15.49
C GLN A 427 13.28 12.09 15.95
N GLN A 428 13.23 13.28 15.35
CA GLN A 428 12.19 14.28 15.65
C GLN A 428 10.78 13.78 15.30
N GLU A 429 10.63 13.07 14.17
CA GLU A 429 9.36 12.48 13.77
C GLU A 429 8.96 11.33 14.70
N ALA A 430 9.91 10.48 15.10
CA ALA A 430 9.67 9.42 16.08
C ALA A 430 9.34 9.99 17.48
N GLU A 431 10.02 11.04 17.93
CA GLU A 431 9.73 11.73 19.18
C GLU A 431 8.36 12.40 19.14
N ALA A 432 8.03 13.10 18.05
CA ALA A 432 6.71 13.69 17.84
C ALA A 432 5.60 12.62 17.80
N ALA A 433 5.86 11.47 17.18
CA ALA A 433 4.95 10.33 17.16
C ALA A 433 4.79 9.73 18.57
N ARG A 434 5.87 9.62 19.35
CA ARG A 434 5.80 9.16 20.75
C ARG A 434 5.03 10.13 21.64
N LEU A 435 5.26 11.43 21.51
CA LEU A 435 4.54 12.46 22.27
C LEU A 435 3.05 12.48 21.90
N LYS A 436 2.73 12.30 20.62
CA LYS A 436 1.34 12.16 20.16
C LYS A 436 0.68 10.90 20.72
N ALA A 437 1.37 9.76 20.65
CA ALA A 437 0.88 8.50 21.21
C ALA A 437 0.69 8.57 22.73
N GLU A 438 1.57 9.27 23.44
CA GLU A 438 1.45 9.50 24.89
C GLU A 438 0.23 10.38 25.20
N ARG A 439 0.01 11.46 24.44
CA ARG A 439 -1.19 12.31 24.55
C ARG A 439 -2.48 11.54 24.26
N ASP A 440 -2.47 10.70 23.23
CA ASP A 440 -3.64 9.89 22.87
C ASP A 440 -3.93 8.82 23.94
N ASN A 441 -2.87 8.23 24.53
CA ASN A 441 -3.00 7.29 25.64
C ASN A 441 -3.49 7.98 26.93
N GLN A 442 -3.02 9.20 27.23
CA GLN A 442 -3.56 10.02 28.31
C GLN A 442 -5.04 10.32 28.11
N ARG A 443 -5.44 10.79 26.92
CA ARG A 443 -6.86 11.04 26.61
C ARG A 443 -7.72 9.79 26.73
N ALA A 444 -7.19 8.63 26.35
CA ALA A 444 -7.89 7.36 26.51
C ALA A 444 -8.07 6.98 27.99
N ARG A 445 -7.05 7.23 28.83
CA ARG A 445 -7.13 7.04 30.29
C ARG A 445 -8.12 8.01 30.92
N ASP A 446 -8.05 9.30 30.59
CA ASP A 446 -8.96 10.32 31.10
C ASP A 446 -10.41 10.00 30.70
N LEU A 447 -10.64 9.53 29.47
CA LEU A 447 -11.97 9.10 29.02
C LEU A 447 -12.45 7.85 29.77
N ALA A 448 -11.58 6.87 30.00
CA ALA A 448 -11.92 5.67 30.76
C ALA A 448 -12.22 6.00 32.23
N GLU A 449 -11.45 6.88 32.86
CA GLU A 449 -11.72 7.37 34.21
C GLU A 449 -13.03 8.15 34.27
N TRP A 450 -13.31 9.00 33.28
CA TRP A 450 -14.57 9.72 33.17
C TRP A 450 -15.77 8.77 33.02
N GLN A 451 -15.67 7.74 32.17
CA GLN A 451 -16.70 6.71 32.00
C GLN A 451 -16.92 5.93 33.31
N GLN A 452 -15.85 5.51 33.99
CA GLN A 452 -15.97 4.84 35.29
C GLN A 452 -16.60 5.74 36.35
N ALA A 453 -16.27 7.03 36.36
CA ALA A 453 -16.87 8.01 37.27
C ALA A 453 -18.36 8.22 36.97
N GLU A 454 -18.75 8.30 35.69
CA GLU A 454 -20.14 8.41 35.28
C GLU A 454 -20.94 7.15 35.62
N GLU A 455 -20.39 5.97 35.36
CA GLU A 455 -20.98 4.69 35.72
C GLU A 455 -21.15 4.57 37.24
N LYS A 456 -20.12 4.95 38.02
CA LYS A 456 -20.23 5.04 39.49
C LYS A 456 -21.31 6.02 39.91
N ARG A 457 -21.41 7.19 39.27
CA ARG A 457 -22.42 8.20 39.58
C ARG A 457 -23.83 7.65 39.30
N LEU A 458 -24.01 6.98 38.17
CA LEU A 458 -25.27 6.35 37.80
C LEU A 458 -25.63 5.21 38.75
N ALA A 459 -24.67 4.35 39.10
CA ALA A 459 -24.85 3.28 40.07
C ALA A 459 -25.19 3.83 41.47
N GLN A 460 -24.54 4.92 41.90
CA GLN A 460 -24.85 5.61 43.15
C GLN A 460 -26.25 6.23 43.12
N GLN A 461 -26.66 6.86 42.00
CA GLN A 461 -28.02 7.38 41.84
C GLN A 461 -29.05 6.26 41.88
N GLN A 462 -28.82 5.15 41.18
CA GLN A 462 -29.69 3.98 41.21
C GLN A 462 -29.76 3.36 42.61
N ALA A 463 -28.64 3.24 43.32
CA ALA A 463 -28.60 2.75 44.69
C ALA A 463 -29.29 3.71 45.67
N ALA A 464 -29.16 5.03 45.47
CA ALA A 464 -29.88 6.04 46.25
C ALA A 464 -31.39 5.98 45.98
N ALA A 465 -31.80 5.87 44.72
CA ALA A 465 -33.19 5.69 44.33
C ALA A 465 -33.77 4.38 44.87
N GLY A 466 -33.01 3.28 44.82
CA GLY A 466 -33.37 1.99 45.41
C GLY A 466 -33.55 2.07 46.93
N ARG A 467 -32.62 2.73 47.63
CA ARG A 467 -32.75 2.98 49.08
C ARG A 467 -33.95 3.86 49.40
N ALA A 468 -34.23 4.89 48.60
CA ALA A 468 -35.39 5.75 48.78
C ALA A 468 -36.72 5.00 48.55
N ARG A 469 -36.78 4.12 47.53
CA ARG A 469 -37.93 3.22 47.31
C ARG A 469 -38.12 2.26 48.48
N ALA A 470 -37.07 1.59 48.92
CA ALA A 470 -37.12 0.68 50.06
C ALA A 470 -37.49 1.39 51.38
N ALA A 471 -37.09 2.64 51.55
CA ALA A 471 -37.50 3.46 52.70
C ALA A 471 -38.99 3.84 52.64
N ARG A 472 -39.49 4.26 51.47
CA ARG A 472 -40.93 4.52 51.26
C ARG A 472 -41.77 3.27 51.47
N GLU A 473 -41.30 2.12 50.99
CA GLU A 473 -41.98 0.84 51.15
C GLU A 473 -42.03 0.39 52.62
N ARG A 474 -40.92 0.54 53.36
CA ARG A 474 -40.90 0.31 54.82
C ARG A 474 -41.83 1.27 55.57
N GLN A 475 -41.86 2.55 55.18
CA GLN A 475 -42.77 3.52 55.76
C GLN A 475 -44.23 3.16 55.46
N HIS A 476 -44.54 2.72 54.24
CA HIS A 476 -45.87 2.25 53.87
C HIS A 476 -46.28 1.02 54.69
N GLN A 477 -45.38 0.04 54.85
CA GLN A 477 -45.61 -1.15 55.66
C GLN A 477 -45.84 -0.83 57.16
N GLN A 478 -45.12 0.15 57.70
CA GLN A 478 -45.35 0.65 59.07
C GLN A 478 -46.67 1.41 59.21
N THR A 479 -47.09 2.17 58.19
CA THR A 479 -48.39 2.86 58.20
C THR A 479 -49.58 1.92 57.94
N THR A 480 -49.38 0.75 57.32
CA THR A 480 -50.42 -0.27 57.15
C THR A 480 -50.60 -1.19 58.37
N ALA A 481 -49.87 -0.96 59.47
CA ALA A 481 -50.02 -1.70 60.73
C ALA A 481 -51.07 -1.09 61.69
N GLN A 482 -52.04 -0.32 61.17
CA GLN A 482 -53.25 0.10 61.88
C GLN A 482 -54.49 -0.51 61.22
N PRO A 483 -55.28 -1.33 61.93
CA PRO A 483 -56.45 -2.00 61.34
C PRO A 483 -57.67 -1.08 61.46
N SER A 484 -57.93 -0.29 60.43
CA SER A 484 -59.20 0.41 60.30
C SER A 484 -59.47 0.74 58.83
N GLY A 485 -60.00 -0.24 58.11
CA GLY A 485 -60.45 -0.12 56.73
C GLY A 485 -60.58 -1.49 56.10
N ILE A 486 -61.81 -1.91 55.80
CA ILE A 486 -62.08 -3.12 55.02
C ILE A 486 -61.28 -3.03 53.73
N ASP A 487 -60.43 -4.03 53.48
CA ASP A 487 -59.63 -4.14 52.26
C ASP A 487 -60.59 -4.10 51.05
N THR A 488 -60.61 -2.99 50.33
CA THR A 488 -61.54 -2.75 49.21
C THR A 488 -61.44 -3.85 48.16
N ARG A 489 -60.25 -4.42 47.98
CA ARG A 489 -60.01 -5.56 47.06
C ARG A 489 -60.58 -6.88 47.58
N ALA A 490 -60.70 -7.05 48.89
CA ALA A 490 -61.37 -8.21 49.47
C ALA A 490 -62.89 -8.09 49.30
N LEU A 491 -63.44 -6.87 49.48
CA LEU A 491 -64.86 -6.60 49.29
C LEU A 491 -65.30 -6.77 47.82
N GLU A 492 -64.49 -6.30 46.86
CA GLU A 492 -64.75 -6.49 45.43
C GLU A 492 -64.76 -7.97 45.03
N ARG A 493 -63.79 -8.76 45.51
CA ARG A 493 -63.76 -10.22 45.25
C ARG A 493 -64.98 -10.92 45.85
N ALA A 494 -65.36 -10.55 47.07
CA ALA A 494 -66.56 -11.09 47.72
C ALA A 494 -67.85 -10.67 46.97
N ALA A 495 -67.90 -9.45 46.42
CA ALA A 495 -69.03 -8.97 45.61
C ALA A 495 -69.17 -9.78 44.31
N LEU A 496 -68.06 -10.09 43.63
CA LEU A 496 -68.06 -10.93 42.42
C LEU A 496 -68.54 -12.35 42.75
N ALA A 497 -67.98 -12.97 43.79
CA ALA A 497 -68.39 -14.32 44.21
C ALA A 497 -69.87 -14.39 44.58
N TRP A 498 -70.38 -13.39 45.30
CA TRP A 498 -71.79 -13.31 45.65
C TRP A 498 -72.69 -13.06 44.43
N GLY A 499 -72.25 -12.20 43.51
CA GLY A 499 -72.93 -11.97 42.23
C GLY A 499 -73.08 -13.25 41.40
N GLU A 500 -72.05 -14.09 41.35
CA GLU A 500 -72.10 -15.39 40.66
C GLU A 500 -73.06 -16.37 41.36
N ASN A 501 -73.07 -16.41 42.69
CA ASN A 501 -74.05 -17.21 43.44
C ASN A 501 -75.49 -16.78 43.18
N ILE A 502 -75.72 -15.47 43.08
CA ILE A 502 -77.03 -14.91 42.71
C ILE A 502 -77.40 -15.30 41.28
N LYS A 503 -76.48 -15.14 40.30
CA LYS A 503 -76.72 -15.56 38.92
C LYS A 503 -77.07 -17.03 38.83
N ALA A 504 -76.30 -17.90 39.48
CA ALA A 504 -76.57 -19.34 39.51
C ALA A 504 -77.97 -19.66 40.05
N ARG A 505 -78.40 -18.99 41.12
CA ARG A 505 -79.76 -19.13 41.67
C ARG A 505 -80.84 -18.67 40.69
N VAL A 506 -80.60 -17.57 39.98
CA VAL A 506 -81.53 -17.02 38.99
C VAL A 506 -81.63 -17.93 37.77
N SER A 507 -80.50 -18.32 37.19
CA SER A 507 -80.44 -19.23 36.06
C SER A 507 -81.11 -20.57 36.36
N ALA A 508 -80.94 -21.11 37.58
CA ALA A 508 -81.62 -22.35 37.99
C ALA A 508 -83.15 -22.24 38.06
N ASN A 509 -83.70 -21.03 38.24
CA ASN A 509 -85.14 -20.77 38.30
C ASN A 509 -85.71 -20.18 37.01
N TRP A 510 -84.85 -19.88 36.04
CA TRP A 510 -85.20 -19.21 34.81
C TRP A 510 -85.78 -20.20 33.80
N ILE A 511 -87.01 -19.94 33.38
CA ILE A 511 -87.63 -20.65 32.27
C ILE A 511 -87.33 -19.83 31.03
N GLU A 512 -86.23 -20.16 30.39
CA GLU A 512 -85.73 -19.47 29.23
C GLU A 512 -86.66 -19.70 28.01
N PRO A 513 -87.09 -18.65 27.30
CA PRO A 513 -87.86 -18.81 26.07
C PRO A 513 -87.01 -19.41 24.94
N ALA A 514 -87.65 -19.93 23.90
CA ALA A 514 -86.92 -20.40 22.72
C ALA A 514 -86.33 -19.22 21.93
N ASP A 515 -85.21 -19.45 21.24
CA ASP A 515 -84.55 -18.52 20.32
C ASP A 515 -84.00 -17.24 20.98
N THR A 516 -83.09 -17.42 21.93
CA THR A 516 -82.51 -16.37 22.79
C THR A 516 -81.05 -16.05 22.46
N PHE A 517 -80.52 -16.62 21.37
CA PHE A 517 -79.12 -16.48 20.99
C PHE A 517 -78.74 -15.01 20.76
N GLY A 518 -77.70 -14.53 21.47
CA GLY A 518 -77.22 -13.15 21.37
C GLY A 518 -78.03 -12.12 22.19
N MET A 519 -79.05 -12.57 22.92
CA MET A 519 -79.77 -11.72 23.87
C MET A 519 -79.00 -11.61 25.19
N ARG A 520 -79.04 -10.42 25.79
CA ARG A 520 -78.43 -10.09 27.06
C ARG A 520 -79.26 -9.04 27.78
N ALA A 521 -79.21 -9.08 29.11
CA ALA A 521 -79.81 -8.05 29.94
C ALA A 521 -78.87 -7.71 31.10
N ILE A 522 -78.81 -6.42 31.43
CA ILE A 522 -77.99 -5.91 32.52
C ILE A 522 -78.90 -5.58 33.69
N VAL A 523 -78.76 -6.30 34.79
CA VAL A 523 -79.64 -6.17 35.95
C VAL A 523 -78.92 -5.47 37.08
N THR A 524 -79.48 -4.35 37.52
CA THR A 524 -79.07 -3.65 38.73
C THR A 524 -79.93 -4.14 39.89
N LEU A 525 -79.32 -4.87 40.82
CA LEU A 525 -79.99 -5.55 41.93
C LEU A 525 -79.41 -5.09 43.27
N LYS A 526 -80.27 -4.68 44.20
CA LYS A 526 -79.95 -4.47 45.61
C LYS A 526 -80.75 -5.46 46.44
N VAL A 527 -80.06 -6.20 47.30
CA VAL A 527 -80.65 -7.26 48.14
C VAL A 527 -80.58 -6.81 49.60
N ARG A 528 -81.64 -7.01 50.36
CA ARG A 528 -81.70 -6.78 51.82
C ARG A 528 -81.72 -8.11 52.58
N PRO A 529 -81.16 -8.20 53.79
CA PRO A 529 -81.31 -9.40 54.64
C PRO A 529 -82.80 -9.72 54.88
N PRO A 530 -83.22 -11.01 54.81
CA PRO A 530 -82.44 -12.25 54.72
C PRO A 530 -82.11 -12.74 53.30
N GLY A 531 -82.18 -11.89 52.27
CA GLY A 531 -81.97 -12.27 50.86
C GLY A 531 -83.10 -11.79 49.94
N MET A 532 -83.87 -10.78 50.33
CA MET A 532 -85.00 -10.27 49.55
C MET A 532 -84.57 -9.12 48.65
N ILE A 533 -85.27 -8.89 47.54
CA ILE A 533 -85.06 -7.75 46.66
C ILE A 533 -85.43 -6.46 47.43
N GLU A 534 -84.49 -5.53 47.49
CA GLU A 534 -84.74 -4.13 47.89
C GLU A 534 -84.97 -3.26 46.67
N ARG A 535 -84.15 -3.45 45.62
CA ARG A 535 -84.26 -2.72 44.36
C ARG A 535 -83.92 -3.64 43.20
N LEU A 536 -84.78 -3.68 42.19
CA LEU A 536 -84.55 -4.40 40.94
C LEU A 536 -84.80 -3.45 39.77
N ARG A 537 -83.78 -3.26 38.92
CA ARG A 537 -83.90 -2.55 37.64
C ARG A 537 -83.20 -3.37 36.56
N VAL A 538 -83.92 -3.71 35.50
CA VAL A 538 -83.32 -4.27 34.27
C VAL A 538 -82.96 -3.08 33.37
N ALA A 539 -81.67 -2.85 33.16
CA ALA A 539 -81.10 -1.91 32.22
C ALA A 539 -80.64 -2.65 30.96
N ASP A 540 -80.75 -2.01 29.79
CA ASP A 540 -80.18 -2.50 28.53
C ASP A 540 -80.53 -3.97 28.20
N CYS A 541 -81.82 -4.33 28.28
CA CYS A 541 -82.30 -5.61 27.76
C CYS A 541 -82.40 -5.51 26.23
N ASN A 542 -81.52 -6.19 25.50
CA ASN A 542 -81.52 -6.19 24.03
C ASN A 542 -82.32 -7.35 23.41
N GLY A 543 -82.95 -8.19 24.25
CA GLY A 543 -83.74 -9.34 23.82
C GLY A 543 -85.19 -9.02 23.49
N THR A 544 -85.97 -10.05 23.19
CA THR A 544 -87.43 -9.92 23.00
C THR A 544 -88.13 -9.54 24.31
N PRO A 545 -89.33 -8.93 24.28
CA PRO A 545 -90.11 -8.67 25.49
C PRO A 545 -90.32 -9.94 26.34
N GLN A 546 -90.54 -11.08 25.69
CA GLN A 546 -90.69 -12.38 26.35
C GLN A 546 -89.42 -12.80 27.10
N PHE A 547 -88.24 -12.54 26.51
CA PHE A 547 -86.95 -12.75 27.17
C PHE A 547 -86.81 -11.87 28.43
N CYS A 548 -87.05 -10.55 28.31
CA CYS A 548 -86.92 -9.64 29.43
C CYS A 548 -87.92 -9.98 30.56
N ASP A 549 -89.17 -10.32 30.21
CA ASP A 549 -90.20 -10.70 31.17
C ASP A 549 -89.88 -12.03 31.86
N SER A 550 -89.36 -13.02 31.12
CA SER A 550 -88.93 -14.30 31.68
C SER A 550 -87.79 -14.13 32.70
N LEU A 551 -86.86 -13.21 32.43
CA LEU A 551 -85.76 -12.90 33.34
C LEU A 551 -86.25 -12.17 34.59
N ILE A 552 -87.17 -11.20 34.45
CA ILE A 552 -87.80 -10.51 35.60
C ILE A 552 -88.54 -11.53 36.47
N ALA A 553 -89.27 -12.46 35.86
CA ALA A 553 -89.96 -13.54 36.57
C ALA A 553 -88.96 -14.45 37.31
N ALA A 554 -87.85 -14.82 36.67
CA ALA A 554 -86.79 -15.62 37.30
C ALA A 554 -86.14 -14.93 38.49
N LEU A 555 -85.86 -13.63 38.38
CA LEU A 555 -85.29 -12.80 39.45
C LEU A 555 -86.22 -12.73 40.67
N ARG A 556 -87.53 -12.55 40.46
CA ARG A 556 -88.51 -12.56 41.56
C ARG A 556 -88.70 -13.96 42.15
N LYS A 557 -88.70 -15.00 41.30
CA LYS A 557 -88.82 -16.41 41.73
C LYS A 557 -87.61 -16.90 42.54
N SER A 558 -86.48 -16.21 42.42
CA SER A 558 -85.22 -16.59 43.08
C SER A 558 -85.10 -16.10 44.51
N GLU A 559 -86.06 -15.32 45.01
CA GLU A 559 -86.09 -14.89 46.41
C GLU A 559 -86.39 -16.10 47.35
N PRO A 560 -85.66 -16.26 48.47
CA PRO A 560 -84.52 -15.45 48.92
C PRO A 560 -83.20 -15.83 48.23
N TYR A 561 -82.38 -14.81 47.93
CA TYR A 561 -81.03 -14.93 47.40
C TYR A 561 -80.04 -15.50 48.43
N PRO A 562 -78.94 -16.15 47.98
CA PRO A 562 -77.92 -16.70 48.88
C PRO A 562 -77.29 -15.59 49.74
N ARG A 563 -76.91 -15.94 50.97
CA ARG A 563 -76.25 -15.01 51.90
C ARG A 563 -74.81 -14.72 51.44
N PRO A 564 -74.35 -13.45 51.43
CA PRO A 564 -72.96 -13.11 51.14
C PRO A 564 -72.02 -13.49 52.29
N ASP A 565 -70.74 -13.65 51.98
CA ASP A 565 -69.69 -13.91 52.98
C ASP A 565 -69.46 -12.73 53.93
N THR A 566 -69.74 -11.51 53.47
CA THR A 566 -69.61 -10.26 54.24
C THR A 566 -70.93 -9.49 54.27
N ALA A 567 -71.31 -8.96 55.43
CA ALA A 567 -72.58 -8.27 55.61
C ALA A 567 -72.63 -6.91 54.89
N GLU A 568 -71.46 -6.31 54.65
CA GLU A 568 -71.29 -5.03 53.96
C GLU A 568 -71.74 -5.08 52.50
N LEU A 569 -71.80 -6.28 51.90
CA LEU A 569 -72.29 -6.45 50.53
C LEU A 569 -73.78 -6.14 50.38
N TYR A 570 -74.58 -6.25 51.44
CA TYR A 570 -75.98 -5.82 51.40
C TYR A 570 -76.14 -4.30 51.19
N ASN A 571 -75.10 -3.50 51.45
CA ASN A 571 -75.11 -2.07 51.21
C ASN A 571 -74.71 -1.72 49.76
N GLN A 572 -74.22 -2.69 48.99
CA GLN A 572 -73.78 -2.50 47.61
C GLN A 572 -74.91 -2.73 46.62
N THR A 573 -74.88 -2.00 45.51
CA THR A 573 -75.76 -2.28 44.37
C THR A 573 -75.00 -3.15 43.39
N LEU A 574 -75.49 -4.36 43.15
CA LEU A 574 -74.89 -5.30 42.21
C LEU A 574 -75.33 -5.00 40.79
N ARG A 575 -74.40 -5.11 39.84
CA ARG A 575 -74.69 -5.07 38.40
C ARG A 575 -74.36 -6.43 37.81
N LEU A 576 -75.40 -7.20 37.51
CA LEU A 576 -75.31 -8.55 36.98
C LEU A 576 -75.63 -8.52 35.48
N ILE A 577 -74.96 -9.36 34.70
CA ILE A 577 -75.24 -9.53 33.27
C ILE A 577 -75.78 -10.96 33.12
N PHE A 578 -76.94 -11.08 32.48
CA PHE A 578 -77.57 -12.36 32.16
C PHE A 578 -77.53 -12.55 30.66
N GLU A 579 -76.94 -13.68 30.27
CA GLU A 579 -76.85 -14.20 28.92
C GLU A 579 -77.33 -15.66 29.00
N PRO A 580 -78.22 -16.09 28.09
CA PRO A 580 -78.76 -17.45 28.03
C PRO A 580 -77.70 -18.51 27.71
#